data_AF-A0A538PDN9-F1
#
_entry.id   AF-A0A538PDN9-F1
#
_cell.length_a   1.000
_cell.length_b   1.000
_cell.length_c   1.000
_cell.angle_alpha   90.00
_cell.angle_beta   90.00
_cell.angle_gamma   90.00
#
_symmetry.space_group_name_H-M   'P 1'
#
loop_
_entity.id
_entity.type
_entity.pdbx_description
1 polymer ?
#
loop_
_entity_poly.entity_id
_entity_poly.type
_entity_poly.pdbx_seq_one_letter_code
_entity_poly.pdbx_strand_id
1 'polypeptide(L)'
;MLRALDERRGRAGTGGGDAMNHGPLIFLGVFAALALSWFGLIFEPQLQLGTAQQATNLVNNAELYPQMRPGLARQGLEVYRSLGCAACHTEQIGQTGRIYDVVLTDAGTNRADVVAALLKLKPGMTAAEAEHLTKAQTILENVSRPVADLAVAKLEPTSAKAQVKVTPTGPDIARGWGKRRSVARDFLFDQPVMLGSQRIGPDLADVGSRRPDAHWHLAHLYNPRIVEKKSVMPPYRFLFEKRKIERAPSPEALKLNGEFAPEPGYEIVPTDQAKELAAYLLSLRADTVIFETPMTVAAAPPVSTRRPSPTRRLRPPTRPRNEFRAEPKRDRADHRLCPGAGLVVRPDGPARLLGHELPGQPRRRVRRAGLRAL
;
A
#
# COMPACT_ATOMS: atom_id res chain seq x y z
N MET A 1 -60.05 -64.01 41.73
CA MET A 1 -60.14 -63.70 43.18
C MET A 1 -58.72 -63.87 43.74
N LEU A 2 -57.99 -62.83 44.13
CA LEU A 2 -58.22 -61.83 45.19
C LEU A 2 -58.06 -62.35 46.63
N ARG A 3 -56.83 -62.74 46.99
CA ARG A 3 -56.19 -62.54 48.31
C ARG A 3 -54.70 -62.92 48.22
N ALA A 4 -53.86 -62.39 49.14
CA ALA A 4 -52.41 -62.66 49.33
C ALA A 4 -51.35 -61.73 48.69
N LEU A 5 -51.63 -60.43 48.50
CA LEU A 5 -50.60 -59.42 48.11
C LEU A 5 -50.72 -58.07 48.85
N ASP A 6 -50.96 -58.08 50.17
CA ASP A 6 -50.95 -56.84 50.98
C ASP A 6 -50.52 -57.07 52.44
N GLU A 7 -49.27 -57.50 52.67
CA GLU A 7 -48.72 -57.61 54.03
C GLU A 7 -47.18 -57.48 54.12
N ARG A 8 -46.57 -56.60 53.29
CA ARG A 8 -45.13 -56.27 53.38
C ARG A 8 -44.82 -54.76 53.32
N ARG A 9 -45.59 -53.96 54.06
CA ARG A 9 -45.24 -52.59 54.47
C ARG A 9 -45.09 -52.55 55.99
N GLY A 10 -43.88 -52.36 56.51
CA GLY A 10 -43.72 -52.27 57.97
C GLY A 10 -42.33 -52.46 58.59
N ARG A 11 -41.25 -51.88 58.03
CA ARG A 11 -40.01 -51.64 58.81
C ARG A 11 -39.15 -50.53 58.19
N ALA A 12 -39.46 -49.29 58.56
CA ALA A 12 -38.58 -48.16 58.27
C ALA A 12 -37.41 -48.18 59.26
N GLY A 13 -36.20 -48.48 58.77
CA GLY A 13 -34.97 -48.32 59.56
C GLY A 13 -34.49 -46.87 59.50
N THR A 14 -34.28 -46.24 60.66
CA THR A 14 -33.81 -44.84 60.77
C THR A 14 -32.32 -44.72 60.47
N GLY A 15 -31.95 -44.89 59.20
CA GLY A 15 -30.60 -44.61 58.69
C GLY A 15 -30.39 -43.11 58.49
N GLY A 16 -30.17 -42.37 59.57
CA GLY A 16 -29.81 -40.95 59.53
C GLY A 16 -28.38 -40.75 59.01
N GLY A 17 -28.20 -40.78 57.69
CA GLY A 17 -26.95 -40.38 57.05
C GLY A 17 -26.86 -38.85 56.98
N ASP A 18 -25.78 -38.28 57.49
CA ASP A 18 -25.54 -36.83 57.43
C ASP A 18 -25.47 -36.35 55.98
N ALA A 19 -26.53 -35.67 55.53
CA ALA A 19 -26.60 -35.07 54.21
C ALA A 19 -25.65 -33.86 54.14
N MET A 20 -24.39 -34.11 53.79
CA MET A 20 -23.38 -33.07 53.64
C MET A 20 -23.87 -31.97 52.69
N ASN A 21 -24.01 -30.75 53.23
CA ASN A 21 -24.42 -29.59 52.46
C ASN A 21 -23.29 -29.14 51.53
N HIS A 22 -23.22 -29.75 50.34
CA HIS A 22 -22.20 -29.43 49.33
C HIS A 22 -22.42 -28.08 48.63
N GLY A 23 -23.54 -27.39 48.87
CA GLY A 23 -23.87 -26.09 48.26
C GLY A 23 -22.75 -25.04 48.34
N PRO A 24 -22.16 -24.76 49.52
CA PRO A 24 -21.03 -23.85 49.65
C PRO A 24 -19.77 -24.29 48.89
N LEU A 25 -19.49 -25.60 48.80
CA LEU A 25 -18.35 -26.14 48.05
C LEU A 25 -18.54 -25.97 46.53
N ILE A 26 -19.76 -26.23 46.04
CA ILE A 26 -20.13 -26.02 44.63
C ILE A 26 -20.07 -24.51 44.30
N PHE A 27 -20.60 -23.65 45.18
CA PHE A 27 -20.52 -22.20 45.02
C PHE A 27 -19.06 -21.72 44.96
N LEU A 28 -18.20 -22.16 45.88
CA LEU A 28 -16.77 -21.80 45.89
C LEU A 28 -16.06 -22.30 44.63
N GLY A 29 -16.36 -23.52 44.15
CA GLY A 29 -15.80 -24.05 42.91
C GLY A 29 -16.19 -23.25 41.66
N VAL A 30 -17.48 -22.91 41.53
CA VAL A 30 -18.00 -22.09 40.42
C VAL A 30 -17.44 -20.66 40.50
N PHE A 31 -17.42 -20.06 41.69
CA PHE A 31 -16.85 -18.73 41.91
C PHE A 31 -15.35 -18.70 41.56
N ALA A 32 -14.57 -19.68 42.02
CA ALA A 32 -13.15 -19.77 41.70
C ALA A 32 -12.91 -19.94 40.19
N ALA A 33 -13.68 -20.78 39.50
CA ALA A 33 -13.57 -20.96 38.06
C ALA A 33 -13.86 -19.66 37.28
N LEU A 34 -14.91 -18.92 37.67
CA LEU A 34 -15.26 -17.63 37.06
C LEU A 34 -14.21 -16.54 37.39
N ALA A 35 -13.74 -16.47 38.63
CA ALA A 35 -12.75 -15.49 39.08
C ALA A 35 -11.39 -15.70 38.40
N LEU A 36 -10.91 -16.94 38.32
CA LEU A 36 -9.66 -17.28 37.61
C LEU A 36 -9.76 -17.02 36.11
N SER A 37 -10.90 -17.35 35.50
CA SER A 37 -11.18 -17.06 34.08
C SER A 37 -11.17 -15.56 33.80
N TRP A 38 -11.86 -14.75 34.62
CA TRP A 38 -11.81 -13.29 34.51
C TRP A 38 -10.41 -12.72 34.75
N PHE A 39 -9.66 -13.28 35.72
CA PHE A 39 -8.31 -12.81 36.02
C PHE A 39 -7.36 -13.02 34.83
N GLY A 40 -7.31 -14.23 34.27
CA GLY A 40 -6.41 -14.56 33.16
C GLY A 40 -6.84 -14.00 31.80
N LEU A 41 -8.15 -13.81 31.55
CA LEU A 41 -8.65 -13.34 30.25
C LEU A 41 -8.90 -11.83 30.17
N ILE A 42 -9.11 -11.15 31.30
CA ILE A 42 -9.45 -9.72 31.34
C ILE A 42 -8.43 -8.93 32.18
N PHE A 43 -8.21 -9.31 33.43
CA PHE A 43 -7.43 -8.49 34.37
C PHE A 43 -5.93 -8.48 34.06
N GLU A 44 -5.32 -9.64 33.84
CA GLU A 44 -3.90 -9.75 33.49
C GLU A 44 -3.58 -9.06 32.14
N PRO A 45 -4.33 -9.28 31.04
CA PRO A 45 -4.16 -8.49 29.82
C PRO A 45 -4.34 -6.98 30.03
N GLN A 46 -5.29 -6.56 30.88
CA GLN A 46 -5.50 -5.14 31.18
C GLN A 46 -4.33 -4.52 32.00
N LEU A 47 -3.69 -5.29 32.89
CA LEU A 47 -2.47 -4.85 33.56
C LEU A 47 -1.27 -4.78 32.62
N GLN A 48 -1.13 -5.73 31.69
CA GLN A 48 0.00 -5.79 30.75
C GLN A 48 -0.11 -4.76 29.61
N LEU A 49 -1.32 -4.50 29.11
CA LEU A 49 -1.56 -3.75 27.86
C LEU A 49 -2.48 -2.53 28.01
N GLY A 50 -3.21 -2.39 29.12
CA GLY A 50 -4.22 -1.32 29.29
C GLY A 50 -3.65 0.10 29.33
N THR A 51 -2.33 0.26 29.55
CA THR A 51 -1.59 1.53 29.48
C THR A 51 -0.63 1.60 28.28
N ALA A 52 -0.61 0.59 27.41
CA ALA A 52 0.30 0.53 26.27
C ALA A 52 -0.13 1.56 25.21
N GLN A 53 0.69 2.59 25.02
CA GLN A 53 0.43 3.61 24.00
C GLN A 53 0.53 3.02 22.60
N GLN A 54 -0.45 3.33 21.75
CA GLN A 54 -0.34 3.05 20.31
C GLN A 54 0.82 3.85 19.74
N ALA A 55 1.81 3.17 19.16
CA ALA A 55 3.08 3.77 18.72
C ALA A 55 2.97 4.55 17.39
N THR A 56 1.99 5.46 17.27
CA THR A 56 1.84 6.42 16.17
C THR A 56 2.91 7.51 16.28
N ASN A 57 4.15 7.14 16.01
CA ASN A 57 5.31 8.03 16.12
C ASN A 57 5.46 8.88 14.85
N LEU A 58 5.98 10.10 14.98
CA LEU A 58 6.44 10.89 13.83
C LEU A 58 7.65 10.20 13.20
N VAL A 59 7.53 9.82 11.93
CA VAL A 59 8.66 9.39 11.10
C VAL A 59 9.22 10.62 10.39
N ASN A 60 10.55 10.73 10.37
CA ASN A 60 11.30 11.84 9.75
C ASN A 60 10.82 13.24 10.20
N ASN A 61 10.29 13.35 11.42
CA ASN A 61 9.74 14.58 12.02
C ASN A 61 8.59 15.25 11.23
N ALA A 62 7.95 14.54 10.29
CA ALA A 62 7.01 15.15 9.34
C ALA A 62 5.64 14.45 9.24
N GLU A 63 5.58 13.13 9.42
CA GLU A 63 4.34 12.36 9.20
C GLU A 63 4.19 11.27 10.28
N LEU A 64 2.98 11.11 10.83
CA LEU A 64 2.68 10.02 11.77
C LEU A 64 2.69 8.67 11.02
N TYR A 65 3.18 7.60 11.66
CA TYR A 65 3.10 6.25 11.10
C TYR A 65 2.57 5.22 12.12
N PRO A 66 1.56 4.40 11.75
CA PRO A 66 0.87 4.34 10.46
C PRO A 66 -0.09 5.52 10.22
N GLN A 67 -0.58 5.64 8.99
CA GLN A 67 -1.69 6.51 8.60
C GLN A 67 -2.97 5.69 8.43
N MET A 68 -4.13 6.25 8.78
CA MET A 68 -5.41 5.61 8.47
C MET A 68 -5.70 5.73 6.96
N ARG A 69 -6.18 4.65 6.33
CA ARG A 69 -6.49 4.63 4.89
C ARG A 69 -7.56 5.70 4.54
N PRO A 70 -7.37 6.49 3.46
CA PRO A 70 -8.40 7.39 2.94
C PRO A 70 -9.71 6.66 2.60
N GLY A 71 -10.85 7.37 2.61
CA GLY A 71 -12.19 6.79 2.45
C GLY A 71 -12.32 5.79 1.28
N LEU A 72 -11.86 6.16 0.09
CA LEU A 72 -11.91 5.31 -1.11
C LEU A 72 -11.07 4.01 -0.96
N ALA A 73 -9.91 4.09 -0.29
CA ALA A 73 -9.09 2.93 0.01
C ALA A 73 -9.70 2.07 1.15
N ARG A 74 -10.47 2.66 2.07
CA ARG A 74 -11.23 1.93 3.09
C ARG A 74 -12.44 1.20 2.48
N GLN A 75 -13.10 1.77 1.48
CA GLN A 75 -14.13 1.07 0.68
C GLN A 75 -13.49 -0.08 -0.10
N GLY A 76 -12.33 0.15 -0.71
CA GLY A 76 -11.57 -0.88 -1.44
C GLY A 76 -11.11 -2.07 -0.59
N LEU A 77 -10.93 -1.90 0.72
CA LEU A 77 -10.69 -3.02 1.66
C LEU A 77 -11.90 -3.95 1.72
N GLU A 78 -13.13 -3.43 1.73
CA GLU A 78 -14.34 -4.26 1.72
C GLU A 78 -14.57 -4.95 0.37
N VAL A 79 -14.17 -4.31 -0.74
CA VAL A 79 -14.09 -4.98 -2.05
C VAL A 79 -13.04 -6.10 -2.03
N TYR A 80 -11.84 -5.85 -1.51
CA TYR A 80 -10.78 -6.86 -1.38
C TYR A 80 -11.21 -8.07 -0.53
N ARG A 81 -11.93 -7.81 0.57
CA ARG A 81 -12.52 -8.83 1.46
C ARG A 81 -13.59 -9.65 0.78
N SER A 82 -14.59 -9.01 0.18
CA SER A 82 -15.72 -9.68 -0.49
C SER A 82 -15.30 -10.51 -1.70
N LEU A 83 -14.24 -10.10 -2.40
CA LEU A 83 -13.61 -10.85 -3.49
C LEU A 83 -12.72 -12.03 -3.04
N GLY A 84 -12.52 -12.22 -1.72
CA GLY A 84 -11.73 -13.31 -1.17
C GLY A 84 -10.23 -13.23 -1.47
N CYS A 85 -9.69 -12.05 -1.83
CA CYS A 85 -8.32 -11.90 -2.32
C CYS A 85 -7.25 -12.45 -1.35
N ALA A 86 -7.51 -12.35 -0.04
CA ALA A 86 -6.69 -12.88 1.05
C ALA A 86 -6.56 -14.43 1.06
N ALA A 87 -7.32 -15.16 0.23
CA ALA A 87 -7.14 -16.59 0.01
C ALA A 87 -5.98 -16.92 -0.95
N CYS A 88 -5.60 -15.97 -1.81
CA CYS A 88 -4.53 -16.13 -2.81
C CYS A 88 -3.28 -15.29 -2.50
N HIS A 89 -3.46 -14.20 -1.74
CA HIS A 89 -2.43 -13.22 -1.41
C HIS A 89 -2.27 -13.07 0.10
N THR A 90 -1.05 -12.78 0.54
CA THR A 90 -0.75 -12.30 1.90
C THR A 90 -0.46 -10.80 1.90
N GLU A 91 -0.62 -10.17 3.06
CA GLU A 91 -0.17 -8.81 3.33
C GLU A 91 0.82 -8.80 4.51
N GLN A 92 1.78 -9.72 4.51
CA GLN A 92 2.73 -9.90 5.60
C GLN A 92 4.12 -10.30 5.08
N ILE A 93 4.98 -9.31 4.83
CA ILE A 93 6.33 -9.52 4.30
C ILE A 93 7.22 -10.19 5.36
N GLY A 94 7.85 -11.31 5.01
CA GLY A 94 8.83 -12.01 5.86
C GLY A 94 10.27 -11.50 5.67
N GLN A 95 11.05 -11.54 6.75
CA GLN A 95 12.47 -11.19 6.79
C GLN A 95 13.18 -12.17 7.72
N THR A 96 14.25 -12.81 7.24
CA THR A 96 15.04 -13.78 8.01
C THR A 96 16.27 -13.16 8.68
N GLY A 97 16.75 -12.02 8.17
CA GLY A 97 17.96 -11.38 8.69
C GLY A 97 18.14 -9.92 8.28
N ARG A 98 19.33 -9.40 8.60
CA ARG A 98 19.84 -8.08 8.21
C ARG A 98 21.33 -8.25 7.97
N ILE A 99 21.83 -7.69 6.87
CA ILE A 99 23.27 -7.50 6.68
C ILE A 99 23.62 -6.05 7.01
N TYR A 100 24.82 -5.85 7.54
CA TYR A 100 25.33 -4.54 7.93
C TYR A 100 26.57 -4.25 7.12
N ASP A 101 26.53 -3.18 6.33
CA ASP A 101 27.68 -2.69 5.57
C ASP A 101 28.15 -1.37 6.20
N VAL A 102 29.47 -1.15 6.26
CA VAL A 102 30.04 0.10 6.77
C VAL A 102 30.40 0.97 5.57
N VAL A 103 29.63 2.04 5.36
CA VAL A 103 29.78 2.95 4.22
C VAL A 103 30.45 4.23 4.71
N LEU A 104 31.62 4.55 4.13
CA LEU A 104 32.23 5.87 4.24
C LEU A 104 31.32 6.86 3.49
N THR A 105 30.82 7.90 4.15
CA THR A 105 30.00 8.96 3.51
C THR A 105 30.79 10.23 3.28
N ASP A 106 31.80 10.49 4.12
CA ASP A 106 32.75 11.59 3.99
C ASP A 106 34.14 11.08 4.40
N ALA A 107 35.14 11.32 3.58
CA ALA A 107 36.52 10.89 3.84
C ALA A 107 37.30 11.89 4.72
N GLY A 108 36.68 12.99 5.15
CA GLY A 108 37.25 13.93 6.10
C GLY A 108 38.44 14.74 5.58
N THR A 109 39.05 15.48 6.51
CA THR A 109 40.20 16.36 6.25
C THR A 109 41.53 15.72 6.65
N ASN A 110 41.57 14.94 7.73
CA ASN A 110 42.78 14.29 8.22
C ASN A 110 43.08 12.97 7.47
N ARG A 111 43.65 13.11 6.26
CA ARG A 111 43.91 11.99 5.35
C ARG A 111 44.81 10.89 5.94
N ALA A 112 45.84 11.25 6.71
CA ALA A 112 46.80 10.29 7.24
C ALA A 112 46.14 9.32 8.24
N ASP A 113 45.38 9.85 9.22
CA ASP A 113 44.71 9.01 10.21
C ASP A 113 43.55 8.21 9.61
N VAL A 114 42.85 8.76 8.61
CA VAL A 114 41.81 8.04 7.85
C VAL A 114 42.42 6.83 7.14
N VAL A 115 43.51 7.00 6.38
CA VAL A 115 44.22 5.89 5.72
C VAL A 115 44.71 4.86 6.75
N ALA A 116 45.33 5.31 7.85
CA ALA A 116 45.81 4.43 8.91
C ALA A 116 44.69 3.66 9.64
N ALA A 117 43.48 4.21 9.74
CA ALA A 117 42.31 3.51 10.28
C ALA A 117 41.69 2.54 9.25
N LEU A 118 41.58 2.94 7.99
CA LEU A 118 41.04 2.10 6.91
C LEU A 118 41.87 0.84 6.67
N LEU A 119 43.20 0.95 6.65
CA LEU A 119 44.11 -0.21 6.51
C LEU A 119 43.95 -1.20 7.69
N LYS A 120 43.65 -0.71 8.90
CA LYS A 120 43.36 -1.53 10.09
C LYS A 120 41.96 -2.17 10.07
N LEU A 121 41.03 -1.65 9.25
CA LEU A 121 39.68 -2.19 9.09
C LEU A 121 39.58 -3.16 7.91
N LYS A 122 40.25 -2.86 6.79
CA LYS A 122 40.25 -3.66 5.55
C LYS A 122 41.69 -4.03 5.17
N PRO A 123 42.27 -5.10 5.74
CA PRO A 123 43.69 -5.45 5.55
C PRO A 123 44.06 -5.90 4.11
N GLY A 124 43.08 -5.98 3.20
CA GLY A 124 43.30 -6.19 1.76
C GLY A 124 43.18 -4.91 0.91
N MET A 125 43.09 -3.73 1.53
CA MET A 125 43.12 -2.42 0.85
C MET A 125 44.56 -1.91 0.76
N THR A 126 44.96 -1.34 -0.38
CA THR A 126 46.25 -0.66 -0.52
C THR A 126 46.19 0.79 -0.02
N ALA A 127 47.35 1.36 0.34
CA ALA A 127 47.42 2.77 0.76
C ALA A 127 46.95 3.74 -0.33
N ALA A 128 47.29 3.49 -1.60
CA ALA A 128 46.85 4.31 -2.74
C ALA A 128 45.33 4.29 -2.95
N GLU A 129 44.69 3.12 -2.82
CA GLU A 129 43.22 3.03 -2.84
C GLU A 129 42.59 3.82 -1.69
N ALA A 130 43.17 3.75 -0.50
CA ALA A 130 42.69 4.48 0.68
C ALA A 130 42.85 6.01 0.54
N GLU A 131 43.96 6.49 -0.04
CA GLU A 131 44.18 7.92 -0.31
C GLU A 131 43.20 8.48 -1.36
N HIS A 132 42.92 7.70 -2.41
CA HIS A 132 42.02 8.09 -3.50
C HIS A 132 40.52 8.05 -3.13
N LEU A 133 40.14 7.64 -1.91
CA LEU A 133 38.77 7.72 -1.38
C LEU A 133 38.30 9.17 -1.27
N THR A 134 37.68 9.64 -2.35
CA THR A 134 37.15 11.00 -2.50
C THR A 134 35.62 11.01 -2.63
N LYS A 135 34.99 9.83 -2.58
CA LYS A 135 33.55 9.60 -2.75
C LYS A 135 33.08 8.54 -1.76
N ALA A 136 31.77 8.52 -1.51
CA ALA A 136 31.18 7.54 -0.60
C ALA A 136 31.34 6.10 -1.14
N GLN A 137 31.86 5.19 -0.30
CA GLN A 137 32.16 3.81 -0.68
C GLN A 137 32.03 2.86 0.52
N THR A 138 31.63 1.62 0.26
CA THR A 138 31.59 0.56 1.27
C THR A 138 33.00 0.09 1.65
N ILE A 139 33.33 0.20 2.94
CA ILE A 139 34.59 -0.29 3.52
C ILE A 139 34.44 -1.78 3.84
N LEU A 140 33.45 -2.11 4.67
CA LEU A 140 33.13 -3.47 5.12
C LEU A 140 31.74 -3.87 4.62
N GLU A 141 31.61 -5.10 4.14
CA GLU A 141 30.37 -5.66 3.59
C GLU A 141 29.94 -6.86 4.42
N ASN A 142 28.63 -7.04 4.62
CA ASN A 142 28.06 -8.23 5.27
C ASN A 142 28.69 -8.59 6.63
N VAL A 143 28.99 -7.60 7.48
CA VAL A 143 29.51 -7.83 8.83
C VAL A 143 28.38 -7.97 9.86
N SER A 144 28.70 -8.50 11.04
CA SER A 144 27.77 -8.49 12.17
C SER A 144 27.65 -7.07 12.74
N ARG A 145 26.49 -6.73 13.33
CA ARG A 145 26.24 -5.39 13.85
C ARG A 145 27.32 -4.89 14.83
N PRO A 146 27.79 -5.67 15.83
CA PRO A 146 28.86 -5.19 16.73
C PRO A 146 30.16 -4.86 15.99
N VAL A 147 30.49 -5.57 14.91
CA VAL A 147 31.67 -5.28 14.08
C VAL A 147 31.46 -4.00 13.27
N ALA A 148 30.25 -3.77 12.74
CA ALA A 148 29.91 -2.52 12.05
C ALA A 148 29.99 -1.31 13.00
N ASP A 149 29.37 -1.41 14.18
CA ASP A 149 29.34 -0.35 15.18
C ASP A 149 30.77 -0.04 15.70
N LEU A 150 31.60 -1.06 15.94
CA LEU A 150 33.03 -0.90 16.28
C LEU A 150 33.89 -0.31 15.13
N ALA A 151 33.54 -0.57 13.87
CA ALA A 151 34.26 -0.01 12.73
C ALA A 151 33.96 1.48 12.52
N VAL A 152 32.70 1.90 12.71
CA VAL A 152 32.34 3.33 12.71
C VAL A 152 33.01 4.06 13.87
N ALA A 153 32.97 3.49 15.09
CA ALA A 153 33.62 4.09 16.26
C ALA A 153 35.15 4.29 16.11
N LYS A 154 35.81 3.50 15.25
CA LYS A 154 37.23 3.68 14.89
C LYS A 154 37.50 4.78 13.86
N LEU A 155 36.47 5.22 13.13
CA LEU A 155 36.57 6.25 12.09
C LEU A 155 36.18 7.64 12.61
N GLU A 156 35.24 7.75 13.54
CA GLU A 156 34.86 9.02 14.21
C GLU A 156 36.06 9.93 14.61
N PRO A 157 37.13 9.45 15.29
CA PRO A 157 38.26 10.31 15.67
C PRO A 157 39.10 10.80 14.48
N THR A 158 38.94 10.23 13.28
CA THR A 158 39.77 10.54 12.10
C THR A 158 39.22 11.66 11.22
N SER A 159 38.14 12.34 11.64
CA SER A 159 37.35 13.32 10.86
C SER A 159 36.55 12.76 9.67
N ALA A 160 36.75 11.49 9.31
CA ALA A 160 35.87 10.77 8.39
C ALA A 160 34.49 10.51 9.01
N LYS A 161 33.45 10.51 8.18
CA LYS A 161 32.09 10.12 8.56
C LYS A 161 31.76 8.77 7.93
N ALA A 162 31.38 7.81 8.76
CA ALA A 162 30.93 6.50 8.33
C ALA A 162 29.52 6.22 8.85
N GLN A 163 28.76 5.43 8.11
CA GLN A 163 27.40 5.04 8.48
C GLN A 163 27.20 3.54 8.31
N VAL A 164 26.52 2.92 9.27
CA VAL A 164 26.09 1.53 9.15
C VAL A 164 24.87 1.46 8.25
N LYS A 165 25.06 0.97 7.02
CA LYS A 165 24.01 0.66 6.07
C LYS A 165 23.36 -0.66 6.47
N VAL A 166 22.11 -0.60 6.92
CA VAL A 166 21.31 -1.78 7.30
C VAL A 166 20.49 -2.23 6.10
N THR A 167 20.76 -3.43 5.58
CA THR A 167 19.99 -4.00 4.46
C THR A 167 19.20 -5.23 4.95
N PRO A 168 17.85 -5.20 4.96
CA PRO A 168 17.00 -6.36 5.23
C PRO A 168 17.28 -7.54 4.29
N THR A 169 17.20 -8.78 4.81
CA THR A 169 17.36 -10.00 4.00
C THR A 169 16.31 -11.06 4.33
N GLY A 170 15.95 -11.85 3.33
CA GLY A 170 15.00 -12.96 3.43
C GLY A 170 14.29 -13.22 2.09
N PRO A 171 13.52 -14.32 1.97
CA PRO A 171 12.92 -14.74 0.70
C PRO A 171 12.01 -13.68 0.07
N ASP A 172 11.21 -12.96 0.85
CA ASP A 172 10.26 -11.98 0.32
C ASP A 172 10.95 -10.66 -0.07
N ILE A 173 12.00 -10.27 0.66
CA ILE A 173 12.86 -9.14 0.31
C ILE A 173 13.62 -9.46 -1.00
N ALA A 174 14.15 -10.67 -1.14
CA ALA A 174 14.85 -11.13 -2.35
C ALA A 174 13.91 -11.25 -3.58
N ARG A 175 12.62 -11.53 -3.38
CA ARG A 175 11.58 -11.44 -4.41
C ARG A 175 11.15 -10.00 -4.74
N GLY A 176 11.67 -9.00 -4.03
CA GLY A 176 11.26 -7.61 -4.17
C GLY A 176 9.79 -7.38 -3.81
N TRP A 177 9.27 -8.09 -2.79
CA TRP A 177 7.87 -7.93 -2.35
C TRP A 177 7.66 -6.76 -1.39
N GLY A 178 8.73 -6.28 -0.76
CA GLY A 178 8.79 -4.99 -0.07
C GLY A 178 10.17 -4.77 0.54
N LYS A 179 10.40 -3.58 1.10
CA LYS A 179 11.75 -3.16 1.55
C LYS A 179 12.15 -3.72 2.92
N ARG A 180 11.18 -4.08 3.76
CA ARG A 180 11.32 -4.59 5.14
C ARG A 180 10.24 -5.62 5.46
N ARG A 181 10.37 -6.38 6.57
CA ARG A 181 9.21 -7.14 7.10
C ARG A 181 8.07 -6.23 7.51
N SER A 182 6.86 -6.78 7.48
CA SER A 182 5.71 -6.21 8.19
C SER A 182 5.88 -6.35 9.70
N VAL A 183 5.25 -5.47 10.47
CA VAL A 183 5.15 -5.50 11.94
C VAL A 183 3.72 -5.26 12.38
N ALA A 184 3.35 -5.62 13.62
CA ALA A 184 1.99 -5.43 14.14
C ALA A 184 1.47 -3.98 13.99
N ARG A 185 2.37 -2.99 14.10
CA ARG A 185 2.07 -1.57 13.92
C ARG A 185 1.57 -1.22 12.50
N ASP A 186 1.96 -1.96 11.47
CA ASP A 186 1.53 -1.69 10.09
C ASP A 186 0.02 -1.91 9.89
N PHE A 187 -0.62 -2.66 10.81
CA PHE A 187 -2.02 -3.07 10.75
C PHE A 187 -2.91 -2.37 11.80
N LEU A 188 -2.44 -1.30 12.44
CA LEU A 188 -3.12 -0.67 13.60
C LEU A 188 -4.56 -0.21 13.30
N PHE A 189 -4.86 0.12 12.05
CA PHE A 189 -6.16 0.61 11.59
C PHE A 189 -6.95 -0.41 10.75
N ASP A 190 -6.57 -1.69 10.82
CA ASP A 190 -7.07 -2.77 9.98
C ASP A 190 -8.01 -3.67 10.77
N GLN A 191 -9.31 -3.59 10.50
CA GLN A 191 -10.33 -4.32 11.25
C GLN A 191 -11.31 -5.04 10.31
N PRO A 192 -11.15 -6.36 10.10
CA PRO A 192 -10.06 -7.24 10.55
C PRO A 192 -8.80 -7.11 9.68
N VAL A 193 -7.67 -7.62 10.18
CA VAL A 193 -6.37 -7.58 9.49
C VAL A 193 -6.30 -8.57 8.32
N MET A 194 -5.80 -8.13 7.16
CA MET A 194 -5.74 -8.92 5.92
C MET A 194 -4.42 -9.69 5.71
N LEU A 195 -3.87 -10.32 6.77
CA LEU A 195 -2.58 -11.05 6.69
C LEU A 195 -2.52 -12.08 5.55
N GLY A 196 -3.66 -12.68 5.21
CA GLY A 196 -3.82 -13.72 4.18
C GLY A 196 -3.52 -15.12 4.69
N SER A 197 -3.90 -16.13 3.91
CA SER A 197 -3.78 -17.55 4.28
C SER A 197 -2.87 -18.37 3.37
N GLN A 198 -2.71 -17.98 2.09
CA GLN A 198 -1.86 -18.67 1.12
C GLN A 198 -1.17 -17.67 0.18
N ARG A 199 -0.11 -18.13 -0.50
CA ARG A 199 0.71 -17.34 -1.42
C ARG A 199 0.70 -17.96 -2.82
N ILE A 200 -0.48 -17.96 -3.42
CA ILE A 200 -0.69 -18.35 -4.83
C ILE A 200 -0.26 -17.18 -5.74
N GLY A 201 -0.58 -15.95 -5.32
CA GLY A 201 -0.01 -14.72 -5.86
C GLY A 201 1.09 -14.13 -4.95
N PRO A 202 1.73 -13.04 -5.39
CA PRO A 202 2.71 -12.30 -4.57
C PRO A 202 2.09 -11.70 -3.30
N ASP A 203 2.92 -11.48 -2.27
CA ASP A 203 2.53 -10.63 -1.14
C ASP A 203 2.22 -9.19 -1.62
N LEU A 204 1.24 -8.54 -0.98
CA LEU A 204 0.69 -7.25 -1.37
C LEU A 204 0.98 -6.10 -0.38
N ALA A 205 1.58 -6.34 0.80
CA ALA A 205 1.71 -5.32 1.85
C ALA A 205 2.46 -4.04 1.43
N ASP A 206 3.34 -4.14 0.42
CA ASP A 206 4.06 -3.02 -0.18
C ASP A 206 3.78 -2.88 -1.70
N VAL A 207 2.59 -3.28 -2.17
CA VAL A 207 2.27 -3.24 -3.61
C VAL A 207 2.08 -1.82 -4.14
N GLY A 208 1.58 -0.88 -3.34
CA GLY A 208 1.45 0.53 -3.72
C GLY A 208 2.80 1.18 -4.00
N SER A 209 3.83 0.83 -3.23
CA SER A 209 5.21 1.31 -3.43
C SER A 209 5.88 0.71 -4.66
N ARG A 210 5.56 -0.54 -5.00
CA ARG A 210 6.12 -1.26 -6.17
C ARG A 210 5.38 -0.98 -7.48
N ARG A 211 4.09 -0.65 -7.40
CA ARG A 211 3.18 -0.38 -8.51
C ARG A 211 2.35 0.89 -8.18
N PRO A 212 2.94 2.10 -8.28
CA PRO A 212 2.25 3.34 -7.95
C PRO A 212 1.27 3.84 -9.03
N ASP A 213 1.21 3.19 -10.20
CA ASP A 213 0.26 3.55 -11.26
C ASP A 213 -1.08 2.80 -11.10
N ALA A 214 -2.16 3.56 -10.98
CA ALA A 214 -3.53 3.04 -10.91
C ALA A 214 -3.94 2.26 -12.18
N HIS A 215 -3.46 2.64 -13.37
CA HIS A 215 -3.81 1.95 -14.61
C HIS A 215 -3.23 0.53 -14.64
N TRP A 216 -2.04 0.32 -14.07
CA TRP A 216 -1.46 -1.01 -13.90
C TRP A 216 -2.37 -1.92 -13.05
N HIS A 217 -2.88 -1.43 -11.91
CA HIS A 217 -3.81 -2.19 -11.06
C HIS A 217 -5.13 -2.48 -11.77
N LEU A 218 -5.73 -1.49 -12.42
CA LEU A 218 -7.00 -1.66 -13.13
C LEU A 218 -6.87 -2.64 -14.32
N ALA A 219 -5.78 -2.56 -15.09
CA ALA A 219 -5.50 -3.51 -16.16
C ALA A 219 -5.23 -4.93 -15.63
N HIS A 220 -4.48 -5.06 -14.52
CA HIS A 220 -4.25 -6.33 -13.84
C HIS A 220 -5.55 -6.96 -13.32
N LEU A 221 -6.44 -6.17 -12.71
CA LEU A 221 -7.75 -6.64 -12.24
C LEU A 221 -8.64 -7.09 -13.41
N TYR A 222 -8.75 -6.30 -14.48
CA TYR A 222 -9.56 -6.65 -15.66
C TYR A 222 -9.09 -7.95 -16.33
N ASN A 223 -7.78 -8.11 -16.56
CA ASN A 223 -7.20 -9.39 -16.93
C ASN A 223 -5.71 -9.46 -16.54
N PRO A 224 -5.32 -10.29 -15.56
CA PRO A 224 -3.93 -10.36 -15.09
C PRO A 224 -2.90 -10.63 -16.20
N ARG A 225 -3.29 -11.34 -17.26
CA ARG A 225 -2.44 -11.68 -18.41
C ARG A 225 -2.06 -10.50 -19.31
N ILE A 226 -2.66 -9.32 -19.12
CA ILE A 226 -2.22 -8.07 -19.77
C ILE A 226 -0.83 -7.67 -19.29
N VAL A 227 -0.59 -7.74 -17.97
CA VAL A 227 0.66 -7.27 -17.33
C VAL A 227 1.58 -8.40 -16.89
N GLU A 228 1.04 -9.58 -16.58
CA GLU A 228 1.81 -10.79 -16.26
C GLU A 228 1.21 -11.99 -17.01
N LYS A 229 1.82 -12.30 -18.17
CA LYS A 229 1.35 -13.31 -19.13
C LYS A 229 1.16 -14.71 -18.53
N LYS A 230 1.92 -15.06 -17.50
CA LYS A 230 1.86 -16.37 -16.80
C LYS A 230 1.00 -16.34 -15.54
N SER A 231 0.29 -15.25 -15.25
CA SER A 231 -0.53 -15.14 -14.04
C SER A 231 -1.62 -16.21 -13.98
N VAL A 232 -1.78 -16.82 -12.81
CA VAL A 232 -2.86 -17.77 -12.48
C VAL A 232 -4.12 -17.09 -11.95
N MET A 233 -4.02 -15.84 -11.48
CA MET A 233 -5.11 -15.07 -10.87
C MET A 233 -6.35 -14.97 -11.79
N PRO A 234 -7.59 -15.14 -11.28
CA PRO A 234 -8.80 -14.94 -12.07
C PRO A 234 -8.93 -13.51 -12.62
N PRO A 235 -9.57 -13.29 -13.79
CA PRO A 235 -9.82 -11.96 -14.33
C PRO A 235 -11.13 -11.38 -13.76
N TYR A 236 -11.05 -10.28 -13.01
CA TYR A 236 -12.17 -9.63 -12.33
C TYR A 236 -12.97 -8.71 -13.26
N ARG A 237 -13.31 -9.20 -14.46
CA ARG A 237 -13.98 -8.41 -15.53
C ARG A 237 -15.32 -7.81 -15.13
N PHE A 238 -16.00 -8.39 -14.14
CA PHE A 238 -17.28 -7.90 -13.62
C PHE A 238 -17.17 -6.59 -12.81
N LEU A 239 -15.95 -6.15 -12.47
CA LEU A 239 -15.70 -4.81 -11.91
C LEU A 239 -15.54 -3.73 -13.02
N PHE A 240 -15.90 -4.05 -14.27
CA PHE A 240 -15.72 -3.18 -15.42
C PHE A 240 -16.90 -3.28 -16.39
N GLU A 241 -17.28 -2.15 -16.98
CA GLU A 241 -18.37 -2.05 -17.95
C GLU A 241 -17.81 -1.91 -19.37
N LYS A 242 -18.29 -2.75 -20.30
CA LYS A 242 -18.12 -2.54 -21.74
C LYS A 242 -19.25 -1.65 -22.24
N ARG A 243 -18.96 -0.39 -22.58
CA ARG A 243 -19.94 0.56 -23.12
C ARG A 243 -19.51 1.13 -24.47
N LYS A 244 -20.46 1.68 -25.22
CA LYS A 244 -20.19 2.28 -26.54
C LYS A 244 -19.63 3.70 -26.37
N ILE A 245 -18.66 4.07 -27.19
CA ILE A 245 -18.10 5.42 -27.24
C ILE A 245 -19.09 6.32 -27.99
N GLU A 246 -19.64 7.34 -27.33
CA GLU A 246 -20.64 8.25 -27.93
C GLU A 246 -20.01 9.42 -28.69
N ARG A 247 -19.02 10.10 -28.09
CA ARG A 247 -18.39 11.32 -28.62
C ARG A 247 -16.87 11.29 -28.52
N ALA A 248 -16.36 10.88 -27.37
CA ALA A 248 -14.94 10.66 -27.08
C ALA A 248 -14.82 9.57 -26.01
N PRO A 249 -13.67 8.87 -25.90
CA PRO A 249 -13.43 7.92 -24.81
C PRO A 249 -13.45 8.58 -23.43
N SER A 250 -13.82 7.82 -22.41
CA SER A 250 -13.73 8.21 -21.01
C SER A 250 -12.27 8.48 -20.60
N PRO A 251 -11.99 9.50 -19.78
CA PRO A 251 -10.68 9.65 -19.15
C PRO A 251 -10.35 8.49 -18.20
N GLU A 252 -11.36 7.76 -17.70
CA GLU A 252 -11.22 6.57 -16.86
C GLU A 252 -11.09 5.25 -17.66
N ALA A 253 -11.19 5.28 -19.00
CA ALA A 253 -11.16 4.05 -19.81
C ALA A 253 -9.80 3.33 -19.77
N LEU A 254 -9.83 2.00 -19.71
CA LEU A 254 -8.63 1.17 -19.69
C LEU A 254 -7.94 1.20 -21.06
N LYS A 255 -6.62 1.47 -21.04
CA LYS A 255 -5.76 1.58 -22.23
C LYS A 255 -5.31 0.18 -22.69
N LEU A 256 -6.27 -0.59 -23.21
CA LEU A 256 -6.09 -1.99 -23.62
C LEU A 256 -5.61 -2.10 -25.08
N ASN A 257 -4.75 -3.07 -25.34
CA ASN A 257 -4.11 -3.28 -26.65
C ASN A 257 -4.16 -4.76 -27.06
N GLY A 258 -4.11 -5.02 -28.38
CA GLY A 258 -4.07 -6.37 -28.94
C GLY A 258 -5.33 -7.18 -28.64
N GLU A 259 -5.16 -8.46 -28.29
CA GLU A 259 -6.24 -9.41 -27.96
C GLU A 259 -7.18 -8.93 -26.84
N PHE A 260 -6.71 -8.03 -25.97
CA PHE A 260 -7.49 -7.51 -24.85
C PHE A 260 -8.20 -6.18 -25.15
N ALA A 261 -8.01 -5.60 -26.33
CA ALA A 261 -8.74 -4.40 -26.74
C ALA A 261 -10.24 -4.72 -26.97
N PRO A 262 -11.15 -3.80 -26.62
CA PRO A 262 -12.56 -3.92 -26.98
C PRO A 262 -12.77 -3.79 -28.50
N GLU A 263 -13.94 -4.21 -28.98
CA GLU A 263 -14.36 -3.97 -30.37
C GLU A 263 -14.31 -2.47 -30.75
N PRO A 264 -14.04 -2.13 -32.02
CA PRO A 264 -14.04 -0.74 -32.48
C PRO A 264 -15.33 0.00 -32.12
N GLY A 265 -15.19 1.16 -31.47
CA GLY A 265 -16.32 1.96 -30.98
C GLY A 265 -16.85 1.57 -29.60
N TYR A 266 -16.23 0.62 -28.91
CA TYR A 266 -16.47 0.32 -27.49
C TYR A 266 -15.27 0.68 -26.61
N GLU A 267 -15.53 0.93 -25.34
CA GLU A 267 -14.53 1.14 -24.29
C GLU A 267 -14.82 0.28 -23.06
N ILE A 268 -13.78 0.01 -22.27
CA ILE A 268 -13.85 -0.67 -20.97
C ILE A 268 -13.61 0.37 -19.87
N VAL A 269 -14.59 0.60 -19.01
CA VAL A 269 -14.56 1.60 -17.93
C VAL A 269 -14.65 0.89 -16.58
N PRO A 270 -13.84 1.26 -15.56
CA PRO A 270 -13.91 0.64 -14.24
C PRO A 270 -15.17 1.10 -13.49
N THR A 271 -15.84 0.18 -12.80
CA THR A 271 -16.87 0.55 -11.82
C THR A 271 -16.22 1.21 -10.61
N ASP A 272 -17.03 1.82 -9.74
CA ASP A 272 -16.51 2.41 -8.52
C ASP A 272 -15.82 1.38 -7.62
N GLN A 273 -16.29 0.13 -7.58
CA GLN A 273 -15.61 -0.97 -6.88
C GLN A 273 -14.21 -1.29 -7.44
N ALA A 274 -13.98 -1.17 -8.76
CA ALA A 274 -12.63 -1.30 -9.32
C ALA A 274 -11.72 -0.13 -8.91
N LYS A 275 -12.26 1.09 -8.88
CA LYS A 275 -11.52 2.30 -8.47
C LYS A 275 -11.19 2.29 -6.97
N GLU A 276 -12.15 1.86 -6.14
CA GLU A 276 -11.98 1.56 -4.71
C GLU A 276 -10.89 0.52 -4.47
N LEU A 277 -10.98 -0.65 -5.11
CA LEU A 277 -9.98 -1.73 -4.96
C LEU A 277 -8.58 -1.30 -5.42
N ALA A 278 -8.47 -0.55 -6.52
CA ALA A 278 -7.20 0.02 -6.95
C ALA A 278 -6.65 1.04 -5.93
N ALA A 279 -7.51 1.88 -5.33
CA ALA A 279 -7.11 2.80 -4.26
C ALA A 279 -6.66 2.07 -2.99
N TYR A 280 -7.28 0.94 -2.63
CA TYR A 280 -6.81 0.07 -1.54
C TYR A 280 -5.41 -0.47 -1.83
N LEU A 281 -5.19 -1.10 -3.00
CA LEU A 281 -3.88 -1.65 -3.37
C LEU A 281 -2.79 -0.57 -3.43
N LEU A 282 -3.11 0.66 -3.87
CA LEU A 282 -2.19 1.80 -3.85
C LEU A 282 -1.89 2.32 -2.42
N SER A 283 -2.77 2.05 -1.45
CA SER A 283 -2.55 2.42 -0.04
C SER A 283 -1.63 1.45 0.72
N LEU A 284 -1.44 0.22 0.22
CA LEU A 284 -0.57 -0.79 0.82
C LEU A 284 0.91 -0.42 0.59
N ARG A 285 1.48 0.30 1.56
CA ARG A 285 2.88 0.75 1.59
C ARG A 285 3.52 0.44 2.95
N ALA A 286 4.28 -0.66 2.98
CA ALA A 286 5.08 -1.09 4.12
C ALA A 286 6.56 -0.64 3.99
N ASP A 287 6.81 0.48 3.30
CA ASP A 287 8.14 0.95 2.93
C ASP A 287 8.72 2.06 3.82
N THR A 288 7.97 2.48 4.84
CA THR A 288 8.38 3.50 5.82
C THR A 288 9.46 2.94 6.74
N VAL A 289 10.53 3.72 6.99
CA VAL A 289 11.61 3.34 7.92
C VAL A 289 11.14 3.54 9.37
N ILE A 290 11.24 2.49 10.18
CA ILE A 290 10.80 2.50 11.59
C ILE A 290 11.80 1.74 12.49
N PHE A 291 11.75 2.00 13.81
CA PHE A 291 12.74 1.53 14.79
C PHE A 291 12.78 0.00 14.97
N GLU A 292 11.65 -0.67 14.77
CA GLU A 292 11.50 -2.13 14.87
C GLU A 292 12.13 -2.86 13.66
N THR A 293 12.21 -2.14 12.52
CA THR A 293 12.64 -2.62 11.21
C THR A 293 13.53 -1.58 10.50
N PRO A 294 14.66 -1.19 11.12
CA PRO A 294 15.61 -0.27 10.52
C PRO A 294 16.13 -0.83 9.19
N MET A 295 16.16 0.05 8.21
CA MET A 295 16.73 -0.16 6.89
C MET A 295 17.28 1.17 6.38
N THR A 296 18.41 1.12 5.69
CA THR A 296 19.02 2.31 5.10
C THR A 296 18.48 2.50 3.70
N VAL A 297 17.44 3.33 3.58
CA VAL A 297 16.91 3.79 2.30
C VAL A 297 17.87 4.84 1.73
N ALA A 298 18.14 4.79 0.43
CA ALA A 298 18.91 5.84 -0.25
C ALA A 298 18.21 7.20 -0.04
N ALA A 299 18.99 8.25 0.27
CA ALA A 299 18.44 9.57 0.51
C ALA A 299 17.57 10.02 -0.69
N ALA A 300 16.31 10.35 -0.42
CA ALA A 300 15.42 10.88 -1.45
C ALA A 300 16.05 12.16 -2.04
N PRO A 301 15.97 12.39 -3.36
CA PRO A 301 16.42 13.64 -3.95
C PRO A 301 15.69 14.79 -3.25
N PRO A 302 16.37 15.89 -2.89
CA PRO A 302 15.77 16.97 -2.11
C PRO A 302 14.55 17.49 -2.87
N VAL A 303 13.37 17.43 -2.23
CA VAL A 303 12.12 17.91 -2.81
C VAL A 303 12.32 19.38 -3.16
N SER A 304 12.31 19.68 -4.46
CA SER A 304 12.64 21.01 -4.96
C SER A 304 11.55 21.99 -4.54
N THR A 305 11.77 22.67 -3.42
CA THR A 305 10.93 23.77 -2.91
C THR A 305 11.09 25.05 -3.73
N ARG A 306 11.18 24.92 -5.06
CA ARG A 306 10.84 25.97 -6.01
C ARG A 306 9.33 26.26 -5.90
N ARG A 307 8.99 26.99 -4.83
CA ARG A 307 7.76 27.77 -4.72
C ARG A 307 7.56 28.47 -6.07
N PRO A 308 6.44 28.25 -6.79
CA PRO A 308 6.25 28.85 -8.09
C PRO A 308 6.36 30.37 -7.94
N SER A 309 7.23 30.98 -8.76
CA SER A 309 7.42 32.43 -8.77
C SER A 309 6.05 33.11 -8.89
N PRO A 310 5.72 34.10 -8.05
CA PRO A 310 4.38 34.66 -8.01
C PRO A 310 4.02 35.24 -9.38
N THR A 311 3.11 34.56 -10.09
CA THR A 311 2.66 34.95 -11.42
C THR A 311 2.24 36.42 -11.37
N ARG A 312 2.92 37.27 -12.15
CA ARG A 312 2.71 38.72 -12.17
C ARG A 312 1.24 38.98 -12.45
N ARG A 313 0.45 39.32 -11.41
CA ARG A 313 -0.99 39.53 -11.52
C ARG A 313 -1.24 40.50 -12.68
N LEU A 314 -1.96 40.06 -13.69
CA LEU A 314 -2.39 40.94 -14.77
C LEU A 314 -3.28 42.01 -14.12
N ARG A 315 -2.83 43.26 -14.19
CA ARG A 315 -3.51 44.42 -13.61
C ARG A 315 -4.87 44.55 -14.31
N PRO A 316 -6.00 44.56 -13.59
CA PRO A 316 -7.30 44.66 -14.23
C PRO A 316 -7.38 45.99 -15.01
N PRO A 317 -8.06 46.02 -16.18
CA PRO A 317 -8.13 47.22 -17.00
C PRO A 317 -8.84 48.34 -16.24
N THR A 318 -8.18 49.49 -16.15
CA THR A 318 -8.72 50.70 -15.54
C THR A 318 -9.88 51.24 -16.38
N ARG A 319 -11.09 51.28 -15.82
CA ARG A 319 -12.19 52.05 -16.42
C ARG A 319 -11.78 53.53 -16.55
N PRO A 320 -12.11 54.22 -17.65
CA PRO A 320 -11.94 55.66 -17.75
C PRO A 320 -12.82 56.38 -16.72
N ARG A 321 -12.34 57.53 -16.27
CA ARG A 321 -12.94 58.34 -15.20
C ARG A 321 -13.75 59.48 -15.84
N ASN A 322 -15.07 59.32 -15.90
CA ASN A 322 -15.95 60.44 -16.28
C ASN A 322 -16.18 61.33 -15.05
N GLU A 323 -16.03 62.64 -15.23
CA GLU A 323 -16.26 63.66 -14.21
C GLU A 323 -17.46 64.55 -14.61
N PHE A 324 -18.09 65.21 -13.62
CA PHE A 324 -19.34 66.01 -13.74
C PHE A 324 -20.62 65.19 -14.04
N ARG A 325 -21.82 65.55 -13.57
CA ARG A 325 -22.29 66.72 -12.76
C ARG A 325 -23.33 66.26 -11.70
N ALA A 326 -23.82 67.16 -10.86
CA ALA A 326 -24.53 66.84 -9.61
C ALA A 326 -26.09 66.96 -9.65
N GLU A 327 -26.74 66.17 -8.78
CA GLU A 327 -28.08 66.39 -8.15
C GLU A 327 -29.37 66.43 -9.03
N PRO A 328 -30.60 66.38 -8.46
CA PRO A 328 -31.13 65.34 -7.56
C PRO A 328 -32.62 64.95 -7.79
N LYS A 329 -33.15 64.00 -6.97
CA LYS A 329 -34.58 63.67 -6.68
C LYS A 329 -35.48 63.03 -7.77
N ARG A 330 -36.17 61.95 -7.34
CA ARG A 330 -37.54 61.46 -7.72
C ARG A 330 -37.79 61.12 -9.22
N ASP A 331 -38.75 60.26 -9.58
CA ASP A 331 -39.83 59.62 -8.79
C ASP A 331 -40.08 58.14 -9.21
N ARG A 332 -41.24 57.59 -8.80
CA ARG A 332 -41.72 56.19 -9.03
C ARG A 332 -41.87 55.73 -10.50
N ALA A 333 -42.05 54.40 -10.60
CA ALA A 333 -42.81 53.64 -11.63
C ALA A 333 -42.13 53.39 -13.00
N ASP A 334 -42.50 52.37 -13.78
CA ASP A 334 -42.97 50.98 -13.51
C ASP A 334 -42.94 50.22 -14.87
N HIS A 335 -42.95 48.87 -14.88
CA HIS A 335 -43.21 48.01 -16.06
C HIS A 335 -42.18 48.13 -17.23
N ARG A 336 -42.13 47.29 -18.29
CA ARG A 336 -42.44 45.84 -18.51
C ARG A 336 -41.74 45.36 -19.81
N LEU A 337 -41.39 44.06 -19.85
CA LEU A 337 -41.21 43.19 -21.05
C LEU A 337 -40.09 43.46 -22.09
N CYS A 338 -39.93 42.46 -22.98
CA CYS A 338 -38.96 42.28 -24.08
C CYS A 338 -39.62 42.66 -25.45
N PRO A 339 -39.33 42.11 -26.68
CA PRO A 339 -38.43 41.03 -27.15
C PRO A 339 -37.70 41.24 -28.51
N GLY A 340 -37.02 40.18 -29.03
CA GLY A 340 -36.66 39.97 -30.46
C GLY A 340 -35.36 40.64 -30.95
N ALA A 341 -34.74 40.30 -32.09
CA ALA A 341 -34.75 39.15 -33.04
C ALA A 341 -33.52 39.35 -33.99
N GLY A 342 -33.00 38.44 -34.85
CA GLY A 342 -33.23 37.03 -35.20
C GLY A 342 -32.43 36.67 -36.50
N LEU A 343 -32.26 35.38 -36.86
CA LEU A 343 -31.80 34.80 -38.16
C LEU A 343 -30.45 35.32 -38.79
N VAL A 344 -29.75 34.72 -39.76
CA VAL A 344 -30.08 33.93 -40.99
C VAL A 344 -29.11 32.72 -41.18
N VAL A 345 -29.23 31.97 -42.29
CA VAL A 345 -28.77 30.58 -42.57
C VAL A 345 -27.48 30.49 -43.45
N ARG A 346 -26.90 29.27 -43.48
CA ARG A 346 -25.83 28.66 -44.33
C ARG A 346 -26.15 28.60 -45.86
N PRO A 347 -25.35 28.00 -46.80
CA PRO A 347 -24.27 26.98 -46.71
C PRO A 347 -23.00 27.34 -47.57
N ASP A 348 -22.09 26.50 -48.15
CA ASP A 348 -21.75 25.04 -48.18
C ASP A 348 -20.27 24.82 -48.66
N GLY A 349 -19.81 23.56 -48.86
CA GLY A 349 -18.72 23.19 -49.81
C GLY A 349 -17.56 22.30 -49.29
N PRO A 350 -17.22 21.14 -49.90
CA PRO A 350 -16.17 20.20 -49.41
C PRO A 350 -14.87 20.10 -50.25
N ALA A 351 -13.85 19.43 -49.70
CA ALA A 351 -12.54 19.14 -50.34
C ALA A 351 -12.16 17.63 -50.33
N ARG A 352 -11.07 17.26 -51.02
CA ARG A 352 -10.87 15.93 -51.66
C ARG A 352 -9.79 15.01 -51.01
N LEU A 353 -9.86 13.72 -51.33
CA LEU A 353 -8.80 12.72 -51.07
C LEU A 353 -7.60 12.84 -52.04
N LEU A 354 -6.45 12.33 -51.60
CA LEU A 354 -5.36 11.81 -52.44
C LEU A 354 -4.87 10.46 -51.85
N GLY A 355 -4.29 9.61 -52.70
CA GLY A 355 -3.77 8.29 -52.32
C GLY A 355 -2.51 7.91 -53.11
N HIS A 356 -1.85 6.83 -52.71
CA HIS A 356 -0.66 6.27 -53.36
C HIS A 356 -0.65 4.74 -53.21
N GLU A 357 -0.10 4.03 -54.20
CA GLU A 357 -0.05 2.55 -54.25
C GLU A 357 1.33 2.01 -54.63
N LEU A 358 1.72 0.91 -53.94
CA LEU A 358 2.58 -0.19 -54.43
C LEU A 358 4.06 0.12 -54.80
N PRO A 359 4.94 -0.90 -55.02
CA PRO A 359 4.74 -2.36 -55.00
C PRO A 359 5.68 -3.16 -54.07
N GLY A 360 5.46 -4.49 -53.96
CA GLY A 360 6.46 -5.43 -53.41
C GLY A 360 5.88 -6.65 -52.67
N GLN A 361 6.33 -7.87 -53.02
CA GLN A 361 5.98 -9.15 -52.36
C GLN A 361 7.28 -9.94 -52.06
N PRO A 362 7.31 -11.02 -51.22
CA PRO A 362 6.42 -12.18 -51.30
C PRO A 362 5.89 -12.77 -49.96
N ARG A 363 4.81 -13.55 -50.04
CA ARG A 363 4.23 -14.31 -48.91
C ARG A 363 4.92 -15.67 -48.70
N ARG A 364 5.45 -15.95 -47.50
CA ARG A 364 5.82 -17.34 -47.12
C ARG A 364 4.59 -18.15 -46.71
N ARG A 365 4.30 -19.23 -47.42
CA ARG A 365 3.43 -20.32 -46.93
C ARG A 365 4.19 -21.13 -45.87
N VAL A 366 3.54 -21.42 -44.74
CA VAL A 366 3.92 -22.54 -43.85
C VAL A 366 2.74 -23.50 -43.78
N ARG A 367 3.01 -24.80 -43.86
CA ARG A 367 1.96 -25.83 -43.95
C ARG A 367 1.30 -26.05 -42.58
N ARG A 368 -0.03 -26.23 -42.56
CA ARG A 368 -0.67 -26.99 -41.47
C ARG A 368 -0.24 -28.45 -41.62
N ALA A 369 0.34 -29.02 -40.56
CA ALA A 369 0.41 -30.45 -40.36
C ALA A 369 -0.57 -30.82 -39.24
N GLY A 370 -1.29 -31.93 -39.37
CA GLY A 370 -2.19 -32.43 -38.34
C GLY A 370 -1.94 -33.92 -38.10
N LEU A 371 -1.66 -34.28 -36.85
CA LEU A 371 -1.88 -35.60 -36.27
C LEU A 371 -2.94 -35.37 -35.18
N ARG A 372 -4.12 -36.00 -35.29
CA ARG A 372 -4.44 -37.38 -34.85
C ARG A 372 -4.43 -37.53 -33.33
N ALA A 373 -5.56 -37.99 -32.80
CA ALA A 373 -5.74 -38.36 -31.42
C ALA A 373 -5.10 -39.71 -31.08
N LEU A 374 -4.75 -39.87 -29.81
CA LEU A 374 -4.75 -41.08 -29.00
C LEU A 374 -5.20 -40.67 -27.59
#